data_AF-A0A7W0WWE9-F1
#
_entry.id   AF-A0A7W0WWE9-F1
#
_cell.length_a   1.000
_cell.length_b   1.000
_cell.length_c   1.000
_cell.angle_alpha   90.00
_cell.angle_beta   90.00
_cell.angle_gamma   90.00
#
_symmetry.space_group_name_H-M   'P 1'
#
loop_
_entity.id
_entity.type
_entity.pdbx_description
1 polymer ?
#
loop_
_entity_poly.entity_id
_entity_poly.type
_entity_poly.pdbx_seq_one_letter_code
_entity_poly.pdbx_strand_id
1 'polypeptide(L)' 'MCLICVDLAKEKLTAKEARRALGEMRMKLDREHIAEVEAKLAEAEQRATTNKP' A
#
# COMPACT_ATOMS: atom_id res chain seq x y z
N MET A 1 6.04 -0.98 -10.43
CA MET A 1 4.64 -0.94 -9.93
C MET A 1 4.09 -2.36 -9.85
N CYS A 2 3.84 -2.86 -8.64
CA CYS A 2 3.24 -4.18 -8.40
C CYS A 2 1.70 -4.13 -8.34
N LEU A 3 1.05 -5.29 -8.27
CA LEU A 3 -0.41 -5.42 -8.22
C LEU A 3 -1.02 -4.66 -7.02
N ILE A 4 -0.32 -4.66 -5.88
CA ILE A 4 -0.72 -3.94 -4.67
C ILE A 4 -0.83 -2.44 -4.92
N CYS A 5 0.12 -1.84 -5.65
CA CYS A 5 0.07 -0.43 -6.02
C CYS A 5 -1.16 -0.11 -6.89
N VAL A 6 -1.50 -1.02 -7.82
CA VAL A 6 -2.61 -0.84 -8.74
C VAL A 6 -3.94 -0.94 -8.00
N ASP A 7 -4.08 -1.93 -7.13
CA ASP A 7 -5.32 -2.14 -6.37
C ASP A 7 -5.53 -1.07 -5.29
N LEU A 8 -4.45 -0.61 -4.63
CA LEU A 8 -4.51 0.53 -3.71
C LEU A 8 -4.92 1.83 -4.46
N ALA A 9 -4.33 2.10 -5.63
CA ALA A 9 -4.67 3.28 -6.42
C ALA A 9 -6.10 3.26 -6.99
N LYS A 10 -6.67 2.06 -7.18
CA LYS A 10 -8.05 1.86 -7.63
C LYS A 10 -9.04 1.75 -6.47
N GLU A 11 -8.60 1.99 -5.24
CA GLU A 11 -9.42 1.85 -4.02
C GLU A 11 -10.04 0.45 -3.87
N LYS A 12 -9.44 -0.57 -4.49
CA LYS A 12 -9.86 -1.97 -4.40
C LYS A 12 -9.34 -2.66 -3.14
N LEU A 13 -8.32 -2.07 -2.51
CA LEU A 13 -7.76 -2.50 -1.24
C LEU A 13 -7.66 -1.30 -0.30
N THR A 14 -7.99 -1.52 0.96
CA THR A 14 -7.65 -0.59 2.03
C THR A 14 -6.14 -0.61 2.28
N ALA A 15 -5.61 0.46 2.86
CA ALA A 15 -4.19 0.52 3.19
C ALA A 15 -3.74 -0.62 4.14
N LYS A 16 -4.63 -1.10 5.01
CA LYS A 16 -4.37 -2.29 5.86
C LYS A 16 -4.22 -3.58 5.04
N GLU A 17 -5.12 -3.82 4.09
CA GLU A 17 -5.07 -5.02 3.24
C GLU A 17 -3.84 -4.99 2.32
N ALA A 18 -3.55 -3.82 1.75
CA ALA A 18 -2.38 -3.62 0.91
C ALA A 18 -1.06 -3.77 1.71
N ARG A 19 -1.01 -3.36 2.98
CA ARG A 19 0.13 -3.61 3.88
C ARG A 19 0.31 -5.09 4.20
N ARG A 20 -0.79 -5.84 4.39
CA ARG A 20 -0.74 -7.30 4.57
C ARG A 20 -0.20 -7.99 3.32
N ALA A 21 -0.71 -7.66 2.15
CA ALA A 21 -0.25 -8.20 0.87
C ALA A 21 1.24 -7.88 0.62
N LEU A 22 1.69 -6.68 1.00
CA LEU A 22 3.10 -6.31 0.94
C LEU A 22 3.96 -7.21 1.83
N GLY A 23 3.50 -7.53 3.05
CA GLY A 23 4.21 -8.45 3.96
C GLY A 23 4.40 -9.85 3.36
N GLU A 24 3.40 -10.36 2.65
CA GLU A 24 3.44 -11.67 1.98
C GLU A 24 4.35 -11.67 0.74
N MET A 25 4.41 -10.55 0.02
CA MET A 25 5.21 -10.38 -1.21
C MET A 25 6.62 -9.81 -0.95
N ARG A 26 6.93 -9.34 0.27
CA ARG A 26 8.16 -8.59 0.61
C ARG A 26 9.44 -9.31 0.19
N MET A 27 9.47 -10.64 0.29
CA MET A 27 10.62 -11.46 -0.08
C MET A 27 10.90 -11.47 -1.61
N LYS A 28 9.92 -11.11 -2.42
CA LYS A 28 9.97 -11.11 -3.90
C LYS A 28 10.13 -9.71 -4.50
N LEU A 29 10.25 -8.69 -3.65
CA LEU A 29 10.34 -7.29 -4.04
C LEU A 29 11.69 -6.73 -3.61
N ASP A 30 12.26 -5.88 -4.44
CA ASP A 30 13.47 -5.17 -4.09
C ASP A 30 13.22 -4.14 -3.00
N ARG A 31 14.24 -3.86 -2.19
CA ARG A 31 14.17 -2.90 -1.08
C ARG A 31 13.68 -1.52 -1.50
N GLU A 32 14.10 -1.06 -2.67
CA GLU A 32 13.67 0.22 -3.22
C GLU A 32 12.17 0.24 -3.50
N HIS A 33 11.65 -0.84 -4.10
CA HIS A 33 10.21 -0.92 -4.38
C HIS A 33 9.39 -1.09 -3.09
N ILE A 34 9.90 -1.83 -2.10
CA ILE A 34 9.25 -1.94 -0.79
C ILE A 34 9.09 -0.56 -0.15
N ALA A 35 10.14 0.27 -0.16
CA ALA A 35 10.10 1.62 0.37
C ALA A 35 9.08 2.52 -0.37
N GLU A 36 9.03 2.41 -1.70
CA GLU A 36 8.03 3.12 -2.52
C GLU A 36 6.60 2.72 -2.13
N VAL A 37 6.33 1.42 -1.97
CA VAL A 37 5.00 0.92 -1.59
C VAL A 37 4.65 1.35 -0.17
N GLU A 38 5.59 1.27 0.78
CA GLU A 38 5.39 1.71 2.17
C GLU A 38 5.03 3.21 2.24
N ALA A 39 5.68 4.07 1.44
CA ALA A 39 5.35 5.49 1.35
C ALA A 39 3.91 5.71 0.85
N LYS A 40 3.51 5.03 -0.23
CA LYS A 40 2.13 5.14 -0.77
C LYS A 40 1.08 4.63 0.21
N LEU A 41 1.38 3.57 0.95
CA LEU A 41 0.51 3.05 2.00
C LEU A 41 0.34 4.07 3.13
N ALA A 42 1.43 4.71 3.56
CA ALA A 42 1.38 5.74 4.61
C ALA A 42 0.56 6.96 4.17
N GLU A 43 0.67 7.38 2.91
CA GLU A 43 -0.18 8.45 2.35
C GLU A 43 -1.66 8.04 2.31
N ALA A 44 -1.95 6.81 1.89
CA ALA A 44 -3.31 6.29 1.87
C ALA A 44 -3.93 6.17 3.28
N GLU A 45 -3.16 5.74 4.28
CA GLU A 45 -3.58 5.71 5.69
C GLU A 45 -3.90 7.12 6.22
N GLN A 46 -3.10 8.12 5.86
CA GLN A 46 -3.34 9.51 6.24
C GLN A 46 -4.63 10.05 5.62
N ARG A 47 -4.86 9.80 4.33
CA ARG A 47 -6.10 10.19 3.63
C ARG A 47 -7.34 9.52 4.24
N ALA A 48 -7.23 8.24 4.59
CA ALA A 48 -8.33 7.51 5.22
C ALA A 48 -8.66 8.02 6.64
N THR A 49 -7.67 8.52 7.39
CA THR A 49 -7.88 9.07 8.74
C THR A 49 -8.33 10.52 8.74
N THR A 50 -8.00 11.31 7.71
CA THR A 50 -8.53 12.67 7.52
C THR A 50 -9.94 12.70 6.91
N ASN A 51 -10.40 11.60 6.32
CA ASN A 51 -11.77 11.45 5.82
C ASN A 51 -12.70 10.81 6.85
N LYS A 52 -12.62 11.25 8.11
CA LYS A 52 -13.61 10.91 9.14
C LYS A 52 -14.78 11.90 9.01
N PRO A 53 -16.02 11.45 8.71
CA PRO A 53 -17.19 12.34 8.71
C PRO A 53 -17.48 12.92 10.09
#